data_AF-A0A1V5RP66-F1
#
_entry.id   AF-A0A1V5RP66-F1
#
_cell.length_a   1.000
_cell.length_b   1.000
_cell.length_c   1.000
_cell.angle_alpha   90.00
_cell.angle_beta   90.00
_cell.angle_gamma   90.00
#
_symmetry.space_group_name_H-M   'P 1'
#
loop_
_entity.id
_entity.type
_entity.pdbx_description
1 polymer ?
#
loop_
_entity_poly.entity_id
_entity_poly.type
_entity_poly.pdbx_seq_one_letter_code
_entity_poly.pdbx_strand_id
1 'polypeptide(L)'
;MRQVSKLVLAYLLWAVTIALGLYVVNVIRQTLVGLLDLSRQGVAAVDEFNRLMQRNAIDRFGVVILGIVLLVLIIIAEELYRTGAARGTLARNFFLITAIELGALFVFETWLYAAMLRAGLLSAAAGWAQLAELALLALVIWLYRREKAKPPFRG
;
A
#
# COMPACT_ATOMS: atom_id res chain seq x y z
N MET A 1 -13.82 31.78 -4.43
CA MET A 1 -13.68 30.70 -5.43
C MET A 1 -12.41 29.87 -5.29
N ARG A 2 -11.20 30.46 -5.17
CA ARG A 2 -9.92 29.71 -5.03
C ARG A 2 -9.81 28.79 -3.79
N GLN A 3 -10.53 29.06 -2.71
CA GLN A 3 -10.53 28.19 -1.51
C GLN A 3 -11.41 26.96 -1.70
N VAL A 4 -12.57 27.11 -2.34
CA VAL A 4 -13.49 25.99 -2.64
C VAL A 4 -12.80 24.97 -3.57
N SER A 5 -12.07 25.44 -4.60
CA SER A 5 -11.34 24.56 -5.50
C SER A 5 -10.23 23.77 -4.81
N LYS A 6 -9.56 24.36 -3.81
CA LYS A 6 -8.52 23.66 -3.01
C LYS A 6 -9.11 22.57 -2.12
N LEU A 7 -10.28 22.83 -1.52
CA LEU A 7 -11.00 21.84 -0.72
C LEU A 7 -11.48 20.67 -1.58
N VAL A 8 -12.08 20.95 -2.74
CA VAL A 8 -12.51 19.90 -3.68
C VAL A 8 -11.31 19.02 -4.09
N LEU A 9 -10.17 19.63 -4.43
CA LEU A 9 -8.96 18.89 -4.77
C LEU A 9 -8.45 18.04 -3.59
N ALA A 10 -8.51 18.56 -2.36
CA ALA A 10 -8.10 17.81 -1.17
C ALA A 10 -8.95 16.55 -0.95
N TYR A 11 -10.26 16.64 -1.11
CA TYR A 11 -11.15 15.48 -0.99
C TYR A 11 -11.01 14.49 -2.14
N LEU A 12 -10.74 14.96 -3.36
CA LEU A 12 -10.43 14.08 -4.49
C LEU A 12 -9.14 13.29 -4.25
N LEU A 13 -8.07 13.96 -3.80
CA LEU A 13 -6.81 13.28 -3.47
C LEU A 13 -6.97 12.33 -2.28
N TRP A 14 -7.77 12.72 -1.28
CA TRP A 14 -8.13 11.83 -0.19
C TRP A 14 -8.83 10.56 -0.69
N ALA A 15 -9.87 10.69 -1.53
CA ALA A 15 -10.56 9.53 -2.09
C ALA A 15 -9.63 8.62 -2.90
N VAL A 16 -8.70 9.18 -3.68
CA VAL A 16 -7.68 8.42 -4.41
C VAL A 16 -6.76 7.66 -3.44
N THR A 17 -6.30 8.30 -2.37
CA THR A 17 -5.51 7.64 -1.32
C THR A 17 -6.29 6.50 -0.67
N ILE A 18 -7.58 6.68 -0.34
CA ILE A 18 -8.39 5.59 0.22
C ILE A 18 -8.46 4.40 -0.75
N ALA A 19 -8.71 4.67 -2.03
CA ALA A 19 -8.77 3.62 -3.05
C ALA A 19 -7.42 2.88 -3.17
N LEU A 20 -6.31 3.62 -3.12
CA LEU A 20 -4.97 3.04 -3.14
C LEU A 20 -4.69 2.23 -1.87
N GLY A 21 -5.02 2.74 -0.69
CA GLY A 21 -4.87 2.02 0.57
C GLY A 21 -5.71 0.74 0.63
N LEU A 22 -6.94 0.75 0.11
CA LEU A 22 -7.78 -0.44 -0.05
C LEU A 22 -7.11 -1.48 -0.96
N TYR A 23 -6.56 -1.03 -2.08
CA TYR A 23 -5.81 -1.89 -3.00
C TYR A 23 -4.60 -2.52 -2.29
N VAL A 24 -3.77 -1.72 -1.61
CA VAL A 24 -2.59 -2.19 -0.88
C VAL A 24 -2.97 -3.22 0.18
N VAL A 25 -3.99 -2.94 0.99
CA VAL A 25 -4.50 -3.89 2.00
C VAL A 25 -4.92 -5.22 1.37
N ASN A 26 -5.63 -5.17 0.24
CA ASN A 26 -6.05 -6.39 -0.45
C ASN A 26 -4.85 -7.18 -0.98
N VAL A 27 -3.85 -6.52 -1.57
CA VAL A 27 -2.63 -7.18 -2.05
C VAL A 27 -1.85 -7.79 -0.88
N ILE A 28 -1.68 -7.07 0.23
CA ILE A 28 -1.01 -7.60 1.43
C ILE A 28 -1.71 -8.87 1.92
N ARG A 29 -3.04 -8.85 1.99
CA ARG A 29 -3.82 -10.05 2.36
C ARG A 29 -3.56 -11.21 1.40
N GLN A 30 -3.62 -10.97 0.10
CA GLN A 30 -3.38 -12.01 -0.90
C GLN A 30 -1.95 -12.57 -0.80
N THR A 31 -0.97 -11.71 -0.59
CA THR A 31 0.44 -12.08 -0.36
C THR A 31 0.60 -12.97 0.87
N LEU A 32 -0.02 -12.62 2.00
CA LEU A 32 0.04 -13.44 3.22
C LEU A 32 -0.54 -14.83 2.97
N VAL A 33 -1.71 -14.93 2.33
CA VAL A 33 -2.33 -16.21 1.96
C VAL A 33 -1.43 -17.00 1.00
N GLY A 34 -0.88 -16.36 -0.02
CA GLY A 34 0.01 -17.00 -0.99
C GLY A 34 1.30 -17.53 -0.35
N LEU A 35 1.91 -16.80 0.57
CA LEU A 35 3.10 -17.23 1.32
C LEU A 35 2.80 -18.47 2.20
N LEU A 36 1.64 -18.49 2.83
CA LEU A 36 1.18 -19.63 3.61
C LEU A 36 0.94 -20.85 2.74
N ASP A 37 0.43 -20.69 1.53
CA ASP A 37 0.22 -21.80 0.61
C ASP A 37 1.55 -22.34 0.06
N LEU A 38 2.51 -21.46 -0.25
CA LEU A 38 3.85 -21.84 -0.72
C LEU A 38 4.69 -22.55 0.35
N SER A 39 4.67 -22.07 1.59
CA SER A 39 5.42 -22.69 2.71
C SER A 39 4.96 -24.10 3.08
N ARG A 40 3.83 -24.56 2.53
CA ARG A 40 3.18 -25.83 2.87
C ARG A 40 3.28 -26.90 1.77
N GLN A 41 3.98 -26.62 0.67
CA GLN A 41 4.28 -27.61 -0.36
C GLN A 41 5.22 -28.69 0.23
N GLY A 42 4.72 -29.93 0.36
CA GLY A 42 5.50 -31.10 0.82
C GLY A 42 5.10 -31.73 2.16
N VAL A 43 4.02 -31.28 2.82
CA VAL A 43 3.56 -31.82 4.11
C VAL A 43 2.40 -32.83 3.94
N ALA A 44 2.41 -33.94 4.68
CA ALA A 44 1.48 -35.09 4.55
C ALA A 44 0.00 -34.76 4.82
N ALA A 45 -0.93 -35.52 4.21
CA ALA A 45 -2.38 -35.29 4.20
C ALA A 45 -3.08 -35.20 5.58
N VAL A 46 -2.46 -35.70 6.65
CA VAL A 46 -3.04 -35.74 8.00
C VAL A 46 -3.25 -34.33 8.60
N ASP A 47 -2.56 -33.31 8.08
CA ASP A 47 -2.69 -31.93 8.58
C ASP A 47 -3.79 -31.09 7.90
N GLU A 48 -4.60 -31.66 7.00
CA GLU A 48 -5.52 -30.89 6.16
C GLU A 48 -6.58 -30.08 6.94
N PHE A 49 -7.09 -30.62 8.05
CA PHE A 49 -8.01 -29.90 8.93
C PHE A 49 -7.35 -28.70 9.63
N ASN A 50 -6.14 -28.88 10.17
CA ASN A 50 -5.37 -27.80 10.78
C ASN A 50 -5.01 -26.71 9.75
N ARG A 51 -4.81 -27.08 8.47
CA ARG A 51 -4.53 -26.14 7.37
C ARG A 51 -5.72 -25.24 7.06
N LEU A 52 -6.91 -25.82 6.94
CA LEU A 52 -8.13 -25.06 6.69
C LEU A 52 -8.43 -24.09 7.84
N MET A 53 -8.22 -24.53 9.09
CA MET A 53 -8.37 -23.68 10.27
C MET A 53 -7.37 -22.51 10.28
N GLN A 54 -6.09 -22.75 10.00
CA GLN A 54 -5.08 -21.69 9.95
C GLN A 54 -5.35 -20.68 8.82
N ARG A 55 -5.72 -21.17 7.63
CA ARG A 55 -6.08 -20.30 6.50
C ARG A 55 -7.28 -19.42 6.83
N ASN A 56 -8.35 -20.01 7.38
CA ASN A 56 -9.54 -19.27 7.78
C ASN A 56 -9.27 -18.27 8.90
N ALA A 57 -8.42 -18.62 9.86
CA ALA A 57 -8.03 -17.72 10.93
C ALA A 57 -7.28 -16.50 10.37
N ILE A 58 -6.25 -16.71 9.56
CA ILE A 58 -5.46 -15.61 8.96
C ILE A 58 -6.33 -14.76 8.06
N ASP A 59 -7.27 -15.37 7.34
CA ASP A 59 -8.17 -14.63 6.48
C ASP A 59 -9.11 -13.71 7.28
N ARG A 60 -9.79 -14.24 8.30
CA ARG A 60 -10.76 -13.49 9.11
C ARG A 60 -10.08 -12.43 9.97
N PHE A 61 -9.00 -12.79 10.68
CA PHE A 61 -8.27 -11.84 11.51
C PHE A 61 -7.47 -10.84 10.68
N GLY A 62 -6.94 -11.26 9.52
CA GLY A 62 -6.23 -10.38 8.60
C GLY A 62 -7.13 -9.27 8.07
N VAL A 63 -8.38 -9.57 7.68
CA VAL A 63 -9.35 -8.55 7.26
C VAL A 63 -9.63 -7.54 8.38
N VAL A 64 -9.80 -8.00 9.62
CA VAL A 64 -10.06 -7.11 10.76
C VAL A 64 -8.86 -6.20 11.05
N ILE A 65 -7.66 -6.79 11.16
CA ILE A 65 -6.44 -6.04 11.46
C ILE A 65 -6.12 -5.03 10.34
N LEU A 66 -6.16 -5.47 9.09
CA LEU A 66 -5.88 -4.58 7.95
C LEU A 66 -6.98 -3.52 7.78
N GLY A 67 -8.23 -3.84 8.11
CA GLY A 67 -9.33 -2.87 8.15
C GLY A 67 -9.09 -1.77 9.19
N ILE A 68 -8.59 -2.12 10.38
CA ILE A 68 -8.20 -1.14 11.41
C ILE A 68 -7.04 -0.27 10.92
N VAL A 69 -6.00 -0.87 10.34
CA VAL A 69 -4.85 -0.14 9.78
C VAL A 69 -5.31 0.85 8.70
N LEU A 70 -6.19 0.41 7.81
CA LEU A 70 -6.78 1.26 6.78
C LEU A 70 -7.59 2.41 7.39
N LEU A 71 -8.40 2.14 8.40
CA LEU A 71 -9.19 3.17 9.07
C LEU A 71 -8.31 4.24 9.71
N VAL A 72 -7.21 3.83 10.35
CA VAL A 72 -6.19 4.75 10.89
C VAL A 72 -5.57 5.58 9.77
N LEU A 73 -5.22 4.95 8.63
CA LEU A 73 -4.68 5.65 7.47
C LEU A 73 -5.67 6.68 6.92
N ILE A 74 -6.96 6.35 6.81
CA ILE A 74 -8.03 7.24 6.34
C ILE A 74 -8.10 8.50 7.21
N ILE A 75 -8.10 8.33 8.54
CA ILE A 75 -8.16 9.44 9.51
C ILE A 75 -6.91 10.34 9.39
N ILE A 76 -5.72 9.73 9.34
CA ILE A 76 -4.46 10.48 9.22
C ILE A 76 -4.42 11.22 7.87
N ALA A 77 -4.82 10.58 6.78
CA ALA A 77 -4.85 11.16 5.45
C ALA A 77 -5.82 12.34 5.38
N GLU A 78 -7.01 12.23 5.97
CA GLU A 78 -8.00 13.31 6.03
C GLU A 78 -7.40 14.55 6.71
N GLU A 79 -6.81 14.38 7.89
CA GLU A 79 -6.22 15.48 8.64
C GLU A 79 -5.05 16.13 7.90
N LEU A 80 -4.20 15.31 7.25
CA LEU A 80 -3.09 15.79 6.43
C LEU A 80 -3.56 16.55 5.19
N TYR A 81 -4.62 16.11 4.52
CA TYR A 81 -5.15 16.81 3.35
C TYR A 81 -5.90 18.08 3.72
N ARG A 82 -6.71 18.06 4.78
CA ARG A 82 -7.40 19.24 5.30
C ARG A 82 -6.41 20.33 5.72
N THR A 83 -5.42 19.96 6.53
CA THR A 83 -4.36 20.90 6.95
C THR A 83 -3.48 21.32 5.77
N GLY A 84 -3.19 20.41 4.84
CA GLY A 84 -2.40 20.67 3.64
C GLY A 84 -3.08 21.63 2.66
N ALA A 85 -4.41 21.58 2.54
CA ALA A 85 -5.18 22.51 1.73
C ALA A 85 -5.08 23.95 2.25
N ALA A 86 -5.12 24.13 3.58
CA ALA A 86 -4.96 25.42 4.23
C ALA A 86 -3.54 25.98 4.08
N ARG A 87 -2.52 25.12 4.21
CA ARG A 87 -1.09 25.51 4.20
C ARG A 87 -0.43 25.47 2.82
N GLY A 88 -1.14 25.05 1.78
CA GLY A 88 -0.59 24.89 0.42
C GLY A 88 0.39 23.73 0.26
N THR A 89 0.42 22.78 1.20
CA THR A 89 1.33 21.61 1.19
C THR A 89 0.63 20.32 0.71
N LEU A 90 -0.49 20.46 0.00
CA LEU A 90 -1.34 19.34 -0.41
C LEU A 90 -0.60 18.29 -1.24
N ALA A 91 0.14 18.72 -2.28
CA ALA A 91 0.90 17.81 -3.14
C ALA A 91 2.00 17.07 -2.37
N ARG A 92 2.68 17.76 -1.44
CA ARG A 92 3.69 17.15 -0.57
C ARG A 92 3.09 16.04 0.29
N ASN A 93 1.92 16.30 0.89
CA ASN A 93 1.25 15.32 1.74
C ASN A 93 0.74 14.13 0.91
N PHE A 94 0.24 14.39 -0.30
CA PHE A 94 -0.15 13.34 -1.24
C PHE A 94 1.01 12.41 -1.57
N PHE A 95 2.13 12.95 -2.08
CA PHE A 95 3.28 12.11 -2.42
C PHE A 95 3.90 11.40 -1.21
N LEU A 96 3.80 11.98 -0.02
CA LEU A 96 4.24 11.31 1.21
C LEU A 96 3.39 10.06 1.49
N ILE A 97 2.06 10.19 1.46
CA ILE A 97 1.16 9.07 1.74
C ILE A 97 1.27 8.03 0.63
N THR A 98 1.25 8.44 -0.64
CA THR A 98 1.45 7.53 -1.78
C THR A 98 2.79 6.79 -1.69
N ALA A 99 3.87 7.45 -1.25
CA ALA A 99 5.16 6.78 -1.06
C ALA A 99 5.13 5.74 0.06
N ILE A 100 4.38 6.00 1.14
CA ILE A 100 4.20 5.03 2.23
C ILE A 100 3.38 3.84 1.74
N GLU A 101 2.27 4.08 1.03
CA GLU A 101 1.40 3.03 0.47
C GLU A 101 2.15 2.15 -0.54
N LEU A 102 2.83 2.76 -1.50
CA LEU A 102 3.67 2.04 -2.47
C LEU A 102 4.87 1.37 -1.81
N GLY A 103 5.47 1.98 -0.78
CA GLY A 103 6.57 1.38 -0.04
C GLY A 103 6.13 0.11 0.70
N ALA A 104 4.95 0.15 1.33
CA ALA A 104 4.36 -1.03 1.95
C ALA A 104 4.06 -2.11 0.90
N LEU A 105 3.41 -1.75 -0.21
CA LEU A 105 3.14 -2.66 -1.31
C LEU A 105 4.41 -3.36 -1.80
N PHE A 106 5.45 -2.58 -2.11
CA PHE A 106 6.71 -3.06 -2.62
C PHE A 106 7.39 -4.06 -1.67
N VAL A 107 7.35 -3.81 -0.36
CA VAL A 107 7.95 -4.71 0.64
C VAL A 107 7.24 -6.07 0.63
N PHE A 108 5.90 -6.08 0.61
CA PHE A 108 5.14 -7.33 0.61
C PHE A 108 5.27 -8.08 -0.72
N GLU A 109 5.18 -7.39 -1.86
CA GLU A 109 5.39 -8.01 -3.18
C GLU A 109 6.81 -8.55 -3.34
N THR A 110 7.83 -7.81 -2.89
CA THR A 110 9.23 -8.31 -2.88
C THR A 110 9.36 -9.58 -2.06
N TRP A 111 8.67 -9.66 -0.91
CA TRP A 111 8.72 -10.86 -0.07
C TRP A 111 8.06 -12.06 -0.75
N LEU A 112 6.91 -11.86 -1.39
CA LEU A 112 6.25 -12.89 -2.19
C LEU A 112 7.12 -13.32 -3.37
N TYR A 113 7.68 -12.37 -4.11
CA TYR A 113 8.58 -12.60 -5.23
C TYR A 113 9.79 -13.45 -4.80
N ALA A 114 10.41 -13.13 -3.66
CA ALA A 114 11.51 -13.91 -3.11
C ALA A 114 11.09 -15.34 -2.74
N ALA A 115 9.88 -15.54 -2.22
CA ALA A 115 9.34 -16.88 -1.95
C ALA A 115 9.08 -17.67 -3.25
N MET A 116 8.50 -17.02 -4.27
CA MET A 116 8.27 -17.64 -5.58
C MET A 116 9.57 -17.99 -6.30
N LEU A 117 10.60 -17.14 -6.19
CA LEU A 117 11.96 -17.41 -6.67
C LEU A 117 12.54 -18.67 -6.04
N ARG A 118 12.41 -18.83 -4.73
CA ARG A 118 12.87 -20.05 -4.02
C ARG A 118 12.09 -21.30 -4.41
N ALA A 119 10.79 -21.15 -4.71
CA ALA A 119 9.95 -22.25 -5.17
C ALA A 119 10.13 -22.59 -6.67
N GLY A 120 10.95 -21.83 -7.42
CA GLY A 120 11.14 -22.03 -8.86
C GLY A 120 9.93 -21.66 -9.71
N LEU A 121 8.98 -20.88 -9.17
CA LEU A 121 7.70 -20.52 -9.81
C LEU A 121 7.75 -19.15 -10.51
N LEU A 122 8.94 -18.65 -10.86
CA LEU A 122 9.06 -17.31 -11.44
C LEU A 122 8.56 -17.23 -12.87
N SER A 123 7.85 -16.14 -13.14
CA SER A 123 7.60 -15.65 -14.49
C SER A 123 8.47 -14.44 -14.78
N ALA A 124 8.91 -14.28 -16.03
CA ALA A 124 9.61 -13.07 -16.46
C ALA A 124 8.78 -11.80 -16.22
N ALA A 125 7.44 -11.91 -16.32
CA ALA A 125 6.51 -10.82 -16.05
C ALA A 125 6.58 -10.33 -14.59
N ALA A 126 6.76 -11.23 -13.62
CA ALA A 126 6.88 -10.85 -12.21
C ALA A 126 8.13 -9.99 -11.94
N GLY A 127 9.24 -10.28 -12.61
CA GLY A 127 10.46 -9.47 -12.50
C GLY A 127 10.28 -8.05 -13.03
N TRP A 128 9.63 -7.92 -14.20
CA TRP A 128 9.32 -6.60 -14.76
C TRP A 128 8.34 -5.80 -13.92
N ALA A 129 7.33 -6.47 -13.33
CA ALA A 129 6.39 -5.83 -12.41
C ALA A 129 7.12 -5.22 -11.19
N GLN A 130 8.03 -5.98 -10.57
CA GLN A 130 8.81 -5.50 -9.42
C GLN A 130 9.68 -4.27 -9.76
N LEU A 131 10.30 -4.27 -10.95
CA LEU A 131 11.10 -3.13 -11.41
C LEU A 131 10.24 -1.90 -11.71
N ALA A 132 9.06 -2.10 -12.32
CA ALA A 132 8.13 -1.02 -12.58
C ALA A 132 7.62 -0.38 -11.29
N GLU A 133 7.29 -1.20 -10.29
CA GLU A 133 6.87 -0.73 -8.97
C GLU A 133 7.99 0.05 -8.26
N LEU A 134 9.22 -0.46 -8.28
CA LEU A 134 10.38 0.23 -7.70
C LEU A 134 10.62 1.58 -8.38
N ALA A 135 10.51 1.64 -9.71
CA ALA A 135 10.65 2.87 -10.47
C ALA A 135 9.55 3.88 -10.12
N LEU A 136 8.31 3.41 -9.96
CA LEU A 136 7.18 4.23 -9.53
C LEU A 136 7.39 4.77 -8.11
N LEU A 137 7.80 3.94 -7.16
CA LEU A 137 8.11 4.35 -5.79
C LEU A 137 9.24 5.39 -5.78
N ALA A 138 10.32 5.16 -6.52
CA ALA A 138 11.43 6.11 -6.64
C ALA A 138 10.98 7.44 -7.23
N LEU A 139 10.12 7.43 -8.25
CA LEU A 139 9.53 8.61 -8.85
C LEU A 139 8.69 9.39 -7.84
N VAL A 140 7.83 8.72 -7.07
CA VAL A 140 6.98 9.36 -6.05
C VAL A 140 7.83 9.95 -4.92
N ILE A 141 8.86 9.25 -4.45
CA ILE A 141 9.80 9.78 -3.45
C ILE A 141 10.55 11.01 -3.99
N TRP A 142 10.96 10.97 -5.25
CA TRP A 142 11.61 12.11 -5.90
C TRP A 142 10.67 13.32 -5.99
N LEU A 143 9.40 13.11 -6.39
CA LEU A 143 8.37 14.15 -6.42
C LEU A 143 8.12 14.73 -5.02
N TYR A 144 8.04 13.89 -3.99
CA TYR A 144 7.93 14.33 -2.60
C TYR A 144 9.10 15.22 -2.19
N ARG A 145 10.34 14.81 -2.50
CA ARG A 145 11.55 15.59 -2.19
C ARG A 145 11.55 16.94 -2.91
N ARG A 146 11.13 16.96 -4.18
CA ARG A 146 11.00 18.18 -4.98
C ARG A 146 9.98 19.15 -4.38
N GLU A 147 8.82 18.65 -3.95
CA GLU A 147 7.81 19.49 -3.29
C GLU A 147 8.26 19.98 -1.90
N LYS A 148 9.00 19.16 -1.14
CA LYS A 148 9.56 19.56 0.15
C LYS A 148 10.59 20.69 0.03
N ALA A 149 11.33 20.74 -1.08
CA ALA A 149 12.34 21.76 -1.32
C ALA A 149 11.76 23.15 -1.68
N LYS A 150 10.47 23.23 -2.04
CA LYS A 150 9.83 24.52 -2.33
C LYS A 150 9.62 25.29 -1.03
N PRO A 151 9.95 26.59 -0.97
CA PRO A 151 9.65 27.41 0.19
C PRO A 151 8.13 27.43 0.45
N PRO A 152 7.68 27.42 1.71
CA PRO A 152 6.26 27.50 2.01
C PRO A 152 5.70 28.78 1.38
N PHE A 153 4.66 28.63 0.57
CA PHE A 153 4.00 29.75 -0.10
C PHE A 153 3.54 30.73 0.98
N ARG A 154 4.19 31.89 1.08
CA ARG A 154 3.71 33.03 1.87
C ARG A 154 2.55 33.64 1.10
N GLY A 155 1.36 33.08 1.32
CA GLY A 155 0.10 33.64 0.87
C GLY A 155 -0.43 34.68 1.85
#